data_AF-A0A2V8M4V5-F1
#
_entry.id   AF-A0A2V8M4V5-F1
#
_cell.length_a   1.000
_cell.length_b   1.000
_cell.length_c   1.000
_cell.angle_alpha   90.00
_cell.angle_beta   90.00
_cell.angle_gamma   90.00
#
_symmetry.space_group_name_H-M   'P 1'
#
loop_
_entity.id
_entity.type
_entity.pdbx_description
1 polymer ?
#
loop_
_entity_poly.entity_id
_entity_poly.type
_entity_poly.pdbx_seq_one_letter_code
_entity_poly.pdbx_strand_id
1 'polypeptide(L)'
;METLIQDVRFGIRSLLKHRAFTAIAAMTLALGVGVNSTIFSAVNATLMRSLSVSHPENLVYVFNGNPGSIFSYPDYAEMRDQNHVFDGFIAWGGITASLNSNDQSDLVNGAVITGNYFQVLGVGAERGRVITPEDDLTPGAHPVVV
;
A
#
# COMPACT_ATOMS: atom_id res chain seq x y z
N MET A 1 46.45 17.88 10.43
CA MET A 1 45.52 16.91 11.07
C MET A 1 45.40 17.13 12.57
N GLU A 2 46.49 17.45 13.30
CA GLU A 2 46.42 17.74 14.74
C GLU A 2 45.47 18.88 15.12
N THR A 3 45.37 19.91 14.27
CA THR A 3 44.50 21.08 14.46
C THR A 3 43.00 20.71 14.46
N LEU A 4 42.56 19.87 13.51
CA LEU A 4 41.17 19.40 13.40
C LEU A 4 40.72 18.62 14.64
N ILE A 5 41.59 17.74 15.17
CA ILE A 5 41.30 16.96 16.38
C ILE A 5 41.24 17.88 17.60
N GLN A 6 42.11 18.87 17.66
CA GLN A 6 42.13 19.85 18.74
C GLN A 6 40.87 20.74 18.74
N ASP A 7 40.41 21.15 17.56
CA ASP A 7 39.18 21.94 17.38
C ASP A 7 37.93 21.13 17.75
N VAL A 8 37.82 19.87 17.32
CA VAL A 8 36.71 18.98 17.71
C VAL A 8 36.70 18.76 19.22
N ARG A 9 37.86 18.51 19.84
CA ARG A 9 37.97 18.33 21.30
C ARG A 9 37.57 19.60 22.04
N PHE A 10 37.96 20.77 21.54
CA PHE A 10 37.60 22.05 22.12
C PHE A 10 36.09 22.31 22.00
N GLY A 11 35.50 22.01 20.84
CA GLY A 11 34.06 22.09 20.58
C GLY A 11 33.24 21.23 21.54
N ILE A 12 33.61 19.96 21.72
CA ILE A 12 32.95 19.05 22.68
C ILE A 12 33.03 19.61 24.10
N ARG A 13 34.20 20.13 24.51
CA ARG A 13 34.39 20.72 25.84
C ARG A 13 33.52 21.96 26.06
N SER A 14 33.34 22.76 25.02
CA SER A 14 32.46 23.94 25.02
C SER A 14 30.99 23.56 25.18
N LEU A 15 30.53 22.54 24.42
CA LEU A 15 29.17 22.00 24.52
C LEU A 15 28.87 21.45 25.92
N LEU A 16 29.83 20.75 26.54
CA LEU A 16 29.69 20.23 27.91
C LEU A 16 29.67 21.33 28.98
N LYS A 17 30.19 22.53 28.67
CA LYS A 17 30.19 23.69 29.57
C LYS A 17 28.86 24.46 29.50
N HIS A 18 28.21 24.49 28.34
CA HIS A 18 26.92 25.18 28.11
C HIS A 18 25.74 24.21 27.97
N ARG A 19 25.58 23.31 28.97
CA ARG A 19 24.66 22.17 28.94
C ARG A 19 23.20 22.49 28.58
N ALA A 20 22.65 23.58 29.11
CA ALA A 20 21.25 23.95 28.87
C ALA A 20 20.99 24.32 27.39
N PHE A 21 21.86 25.17 26.82
CA PHE A 21 21.76 25.56 25.42
C PHE A 21 22.00 24.37 24.48
N THR A 22 23.02 23.56 24.76
CA THR A 22 23.30 22.33 24.00
C THR A 22 22.13 21.34 24.07
N ALA A 23 21.48 21.18 25.22
CA ALA A 23 20.33 20.29 25.36
C ALA A 23 19.15 20.77 24.50
N ILE A 24 18.83 22.07 24.52
CA ILE A 24 17.75 22.63 23.69
C ILE A 24 18.08 22.46 22.20
N ALA A 25 19.30 22.81 21.78
CA ALA A 25 19.72 22.66 20.39
C ALA A 25 19.68 21.19 19.93
N ALA A 26 20.14 20.25 20.77
CA ALA A 26 20.11 18.82 20.48
C ALA A 26 18.67 18.29 20.40
N MET A 27 17.77 18.71 21.29
CA MET A 27 16.35 18.33 21.23
C MET A 27 15.67 18.87 19.98
N THR A 28 15.90 20.13 19.62
CA THR A 28 15.35 20.72 18.39
C THR A 28 15.84 19.98 17.14
N LEU A 29 17.14 19.65 17.09
CA LEU A 29 17.71 18.88 15.99
C LEU A 29 17.12 17.46 15.94
N ALA A 30 17.03 16.79 17.09
CA ALA A 30 16.47 15.45 17.20
C ALA A 30 15.00 15.42 16.79
N LEU A 31 14.20 16.42 17.16
CA LEU A 31 12.81 16.57 16.73
C LEU A 31 12.71 16.81 15.22
N GLY A 32 13.51 17.72 14.66
CA GLY A 32 13.51 17.99 13.22
C GLY A 32 13.88 16.76 12.39
N VAL A 33 14.94 16.04 12.78
CA VAL A 33 15.38 14.80 12.10
C VAL A 33 14.38 13.66 12.34
N GLY A 34 13.86 13.55 13.56
CA GLY A 34 12.95 12.49 13.97
C GLY A 34 11.60 12.58 13.28
N VAL A 35 11.01 13.78 13.19
CA VAL A 35 9.72 13.99 12.50
C VAL A 35 9.83 13.61 11.02
N ASN A 36 10.86 14.11 10.33
CA ASN A 36 11.07 13.77 8.92
C ASN A 36 11.25 12.26 8.74
N SER A 37 12.10 11.62 9.56
CA SER A 37 12.34 10.17 9.50
C SER A 37 11.09 9.36 9.81
N THR A 38 10.27 9.80 10.78
CA THR A 38 9.04 9.10 11.17
C THR A 38 7.98 9.17 10.08
N ILE A 39 7.83 10.33 9.43
CA ILE A 39 6.89 10.46 8.30
C ILE A 39 7.29 9.52 7.17
N PHE A 40 8.56 9.53 6.75
CA PHE A 40 9.05 8.62 5.72
C PHE A 40 8.94 7.15 6.14
N SER A 41 9.25 6.82 7.39
CA SER A 41 9.14 5.46 7.92
C SER A 41 7.69 4.99 7.96
N ALA A 42 6.75 5.84 8.36
CA ALA A 42 5.32 5.55 8.36
C ALA A 42 4.81 5.34 6.93
N VAL A 43 5.17 6.23 6.00
CA VAL A 43 4.84 6.10 4.57
C VAL A 43 5.41 4.80 4.00
N ASN A 44 6.66 4.47 4.31
CA ASN A 44 7.27 3.22 3.84
C ASN A 44 6.61 1.99 4.48
N ALA A 45 6.27 2.04 5.78
CA ALA A 45 5.63 0.94 6.49
C ALA A 45 4.16 0.71 6.08
N THR A 46 3.47 1.73 5.56
CA THR A 46 2.07 1.62 5.13
C THR A 46 1.92 1.45 3.63
N LEU A 47 2.67 2.20 2.82
CA LEU A 47 2.59 2.14 1.36
C LEU A 47 3.57 1.15 0.73
N MET A 48 4.71 0.87 1.38
CA MET A 48 5.76 -0.03 0.83
C MET A 48 5.94 -1.33 1.60
N ARG A 49 5.12 -1.61 2.62
CA ARG A 49 5.07 -2.97 3.15
C ARG A 49 4.56 -3.85 2.02
N SER A 50 5.42 -4.77 1.57
CA SER A 50 5.20 -5.61 0.39
C SER A 50 3.75 -6.04 0.35
N LEU A 51 3.00 -5.59 -0.66
CA LEU A 51 1.78 -6.30 -1.03
C LEU A 51 2.16 -7.78 -1.03
N SER A 52 1.44 -8.62 -0.30
CA SER A 52 1.70 -10.07 -0.21
C SER A 52 1.30 -10.75 -1.52
N VAL A 53 1.85 -10.26 -2.62
CA VAL A 53 1.63 -10.65 -4.01
C VAL A 53 2.97 -11.14 -4.55
N SER A 54 2.94 -12.01 -5.54
CA SER A 54 4.16 -12.72 -5.96
C SER A 54 5.25 -11.78 -6.51
N HIS A 55 4.86 -10.70 -7.20
CA HIS A 55 5.77 -9.73 -7.84
C HIS A 55 5.26 -8.28 -7.73
N PRO A 56 5.40 -7.62 -6.55
CA PRO A 56 4.87 -6.28 -6.33
C PRO A 56 5.51 -5.20 -7.23
N GLU A 57 6.76 -5.39 -7.64
CA GLU A 57 7.51 -4.50 -8.53
C GLU A 57 6.95 -4.41 -9.95
N ASN A 58 6.16 -5.40 -10.38
CA ASN A 58 5.56 -5.47 -11.71
C ASN A 58 4.10 -4.97 -11.73
N LEU A 59 3.57 -4.53 -10.59
CA LEU A 59 2.21 -4.01 -10.52
C LEU A 59 2.16 -2.53 -10.90
N VAL A 60 1.30 -2.23 -11.87
CA VAL A 60 1.04 -0.86 -12.33
C VAL A 60 -0.42 -0.53 -12.08
N TYR A 61 -0.65 0.61 -11.43
CA TYR A 61 -2.00 1.15 -11.26
C TYR A 61 -2.34 2.06 -12.43
N VAL A 62 -3.34 1.67 -13.23
CA VAL A 62 -3.79 2.42 -14.40
C VAL A 62 -4.92 3.36 -13.99
N PHE A 63 -4.83 4.62 -14.39
CA PHE A 63 -5.83 5.66 -14.11
C PHE A 63 -5.88 6.66 -15.27
N ASN A 64 -7.03 7.29 -15.48
CA ASN A 64 -7.24 8.31 -16.50
C ASN A 64 -7.20 9.72 -15.88
N GLY A 65 -6.08 10.42 -16.08
CA GLY A 65 -5.87 11.78 -15.57
C GLY A 65 -5.49 11.80 -14.08
N ASN A 66 -6.48 11.80 -13.19
CA ASN A 66 -6.24 11.86 -11.75
C ASN A 66 -6.19 10.46 -11.12
N PRO A 67 -5.31 10.24 -10.12
CA PRO A 67 -5.33 9.02 -9.31
C PRO A 67 -6.74 8.78 -8.73
N GLY A 68 -7.27 7.57 -8.90
CA GLY A 68 -8.62 7.20 -8.45
C GLY A 68 -9.74 7.40 -9.47
N SER A 69 -9.41 7.67 -10.73
CA SER A 69 -10.40 7.62 -11.82
C SER A 69 -10.93 6.19 -11.99
N ILE A 70 -12.26 6.10 -12.18
CA ILE A 70 -12.99 4.84 -12.28
C ILE A 70 -13.17 4.50 -13.75
N PHE A 71 -12.86 3.26 -14.12
CA PHE A 71 -13.15 2.72 -15.45
C PHE A 71 -14.50 2.01 -15.45
N SER A 72 -15.22 2.09 -16.56
CA SER A 72 -16.37 1.22 -16.77
C SER A 72 -15.88 -0.21 -17.03
N TYR A 73 -16.71 -1.21 -16.70
CA TYR A 73 -16.35 -2.60 -16.98
C TYR A 73 -16.06 -2.87 -18.47
N PRO A 74 -16.82 -2.30 -19.44
CA PRO A 74 -16.47 -2.41 -20.86
C PRO A 74 -15.08 -1.86 -21.20
N ASP A 75 -14.69 -0.71 -20.65
CA ASP A 75 -13.36 -0.15 -20.90
C ASP A 75 -12.27 -1.08 -20.36
N TYR A 76 -12.46 -1.61 -19.15
CA TYR A 76 -11.56 -2.62 -18.58
C TYR A 76 -11.46 -3.86 -19.48
N ALA A 77 -12.60 -4.39 -19.96
CA ALA A 77 -12.62 -5.57 -20.81
C ALA A 77 -11.86 -5.33 -22.12
N GLU A 78 -12.03 -4.16 -22.73
CA GLU A 78 -11.28 -3.76 -23.92
C GLU A 78 -9.77 -3.70 -23.63
N MET A 79 -9.38 -3.03 -22.53
CA MET A 79 -7.98 -2.94 -22.11
C MET A 79 -7.37 -4.32 -21.86
N ARG A 80 -8.11 -5.22 -21.22
CA ARG A 80 -7.66 -6.60 -20.96
C ARG A 80 -7.49 -7.38 -22.26
N ASP A 81 -8.47 -7.32 -23.15
CA ASP A 81 -8.51 -8.14 -24.37
C ASP A 81 -7.53 -7.64 -25.44
N GLN A 82 -7.21 -6.34 -25.46
CA GLN A 82 -6.23 -5.71 -26.34
C GLN A 82 -4.84 -5.53 -25.68
N ASN A 83 -4.65 -6.03 -24.46
CA ASN A 83 -3.37 -5.89 -23.78
C ASN A 83 -2.28 -6.80 -24.40
N HIS A 84 -1.13 -6.20 -24.69
CA HIS A 84 0.06 -6.89 -25.20
C HIS A 84 1.32 -6.58 -24.39
N VAL A 85 1.21 -5.80 -23.32
CA VAL A 85 2.34 -5.27 -22.56
C VAL A 85 2.43 -5.89 -21.16
N PHE A 86 1.28 -6.12 -20.51
CA PHE A 86 1.21 -6.68 -19.16
C PHE A 86 0.93 -8.18 -19.19
N ASP A 87 1.38 -8.91 -18.18
CA ASP A 87 1.08 -10.35 -18.02
C ASP A 87 -0.40 -10.62 -17.72
N GLY A 88 -1.10 -9.62 -17.16
CA GLY A 88 -2.52 -9.69 -16.86
C GLY A 88 -3.09 -8.33 -16.53
N PHE A 89 -4.40 -8.18 -16.71
CA PHE A 89 -5.15 -6.99 -16.33
C PHE A 89 -6.25 -7.40 -15.35
N ILE A 90 -6.39 -6.67 -14.25
CA ILE A 90 -7.39 -6.93 -13.21
C ILE A 90 -8.11 -5.64 -12.88
N ALA A 91 -9.39 -5.73 -12.54
CA ALA A 91 -10.16 -4.65 -11.97
C ALA A 91 -10.71 -5.04 -10.60
N TRP A 92 -10.89 -4.02 -9.77
CA TRP A 92 -11.54 -4.12 -8.47
C TRP A 92 -12.29 -2.83 -8.15
N GLY A 93 -13.30 -2.93 -7.29
CA GLY A 93 -14.07 -1.79 -6.78
C GLY A 93 -14.51 -2.03 -5.35
N GLY A 94 -14.35 -1.03 -4.49
CA GLY A 94 -14.79 -1.11 -3.11
C GLY A 94 -16.32 -1.20 -3.01
N ILE A 95 -16.81 -2.07 -2.14
CA ILE A 95 -18.22 -2.19 -1.80
C ILE A 95 -18.38 -2.19 -0.29
N THR A 96 -19.43 -1.55 0.20
CA THR A 96 -19.90 -1.75 1.56
C THR A 96 -21.22 -2.50 1.49
N ALA A 97 -21.30 -3.66 2.12
CA ALA A 97 -22.45 -4.53 2.11
C ALA A 97 -22.94 -4.82 3.53
N SER A 98 -24.24 -5.01 3.71
CA SER A 98 -24.80 -5.54 4.95
C SER A 98 -24.69 -7.07 4.93
N LEU A 99 -23.93 -7.62 5.88
CA LEU A 99 -23.81 -9.04 6.12
C LEU A 99 -24.74 -9.43 7.26
N ASN A 100 -25.69 -10.31 6.97
CA ASN A 100 -26.65 -10.79 7.96
C ASN A 100 -26.23 -12.20 8.40
N SER A 101 -25.96 -12.39 9.69
CA SER A 101 -25.65 -13.68 10.28
C SER A 101 -26.31 -13.81 11.65
N ASN A 102 -27.06 -14.89 11.86
CA ASN A 102 -27.66 -15.27 13.16
C ASN A 102 -28.28 -14.07 13.93
N ASP A 103 -29.22 -13.36 13.30
CA ASP A 103 -29.95 -12.18 13.82
C ASP A 103 -29.12 -10.89 14.03
N GLN A 104 -27.85 -10.86 13.62
CA GLN A 104 -27.04 -9.64 13.59
C GLN A 104 -26.77 -9.18 12.17
N SER A 105 -26.86 -7.87 11.95
CA SER A 105 -26.57 -7.21 10.68
C SER A 105 -25.37 -6.30 10.85
N ASP A 106 -24.26 -6.67 10.23
CA ASP A 106 -23.03 -5.89 10.26
C ASP A 106 -22.75 -5.31 8.88
N LEU A 107 -22.31 -4.05 8.85
CA LEU A 107 -21.77 -3.46 7.63
C LEU A 107 -20.33 -3.91 7.46
N VAL A 108 -20.09 -4.63 6.37
CA VAL A 108 -18.77 -5.13 5.99
C VAL A 108 -18.26 -4.38 4.77
N ASN A 109 -16.99 -4.00 4.80
CA ASN A 109 -16.30 -3.51 3.62
C ASN A 109 -15.69 -4.69 2.88
N GLY A 110 -15.95 -4.76 1.59
CA GLY A 110 -15.40 -5.75 0.67
C GLY A 110 -14.92 -5.10 -0.61
N ALA A 111 -14.45 -5.94 -1.53
CA ALA A 111 -14.12 -5.54 -2.88
C ALA A 111 -14.83 -6.46 -3.86
N VAL A 112 -15.47 -5.86 -4.86
CA VAL A 112 -15.85 -6.57 -6.08
C VAL A 112 -14.59 -6.68 -6.90
N ILE A 113 -14.25 -7.90 -7.33
CA ILE A 113 -13.03 -8.18 -8.08
C ILE A 113 -13.37 -8.96 -9.34
N THR A 114 -12.48 -8.89 -10.31
CA THR A 114 -12.52 -9.70 -11.54
C THR A 114 -12.12 -11.14 -11.27
N GLY A 115 -12.62 -12.10 -12.05
CA GLY A 115 -12.38 -13.52 -11.81
C GLY A 115 -10.90 -13.95 -11.82
N ASN A 116 -10.04 -13.23 -12.54
CA ASN A 116 -8.60 -13.47 -12.62
C ASN A 116 -7.77 -12.73 -11.54
N TYR A 117 -8.41 -12.00 -10.62
CA TYR A 117 -7.74 -11.14 -9.65
C TYR A 117 -6.64 -11.86 -8.84
N PHE A 118 -6.99 -12.97 -8.19
CA PHE A 118 -6.06 -13.73 -7.36
C PHE A 118 -4.96 -14.41 -8.18
N GLN A 119 -5.28 -14.86 -9.40
CA GLN A 119 -4.33 -15.51 -10.31
C GLN A 119 -3.25 -14.52 -10.77
N VAL A 120 -3.62 -13.31 -11.16
CA VAL A 120 -2.66 -12.28 -11.61
C VAL A 120 -1.80 -11.79 -10.46
N LEU A 121 -2.36 -11.64 -9.25
CA LEU A 121 -1.58 -11.26 -8.07
C LEU A 121 -0.72 -12.42 -7.51
N GLY A 122 -0.99 -13.66 -7.94
CA GLY A 122 -0.33 -14.86 -7.42
C GLY A 122 -0.60 -15.06 -5.93
N VAL A 123 -1.83 -14.79 -5.48
CA VAL A 123 -2.25 -14.93 -4.08
C VAL A 123 -3.21 -16.10 -3.95
N GLY A 124 -2.93 -16.99 -3.00
CA GLY A 124 -3.81 -18.11 -2.65
C GLY A 124 -4.69 -17.81 -1.44
N ALA A 125 -5.73 -18.61 -1.25
CA ALA A 125 -6.52 -18.59 -0.02
C ALA A 125 -5.78 -19.34 1.09
N GLU A 126 -5.71 -18.77 2.29
CA GLU A 126 -5.22 -19.49 3.48
C GLU A 126 -6.13 -20.67 3.84
N ARG A 127 -7.43 -20.54 3.54
CA ARG A 127 -8.44 -21.58 3.77
C ARG A 127 -9.52 -21.49 2.71
N GLY A 128 -9.95 -22.65 2.19
CA GLY A 128 -11.00 -22.72 1.17
C GLY A 128 -10.46 -22.54 -0.24
N ARG A 129 -11.16 -21.78 -1.08
CA ARG A 129 -10.80 -21.51 -2.48
C ARG A 129 -10.85 -20.01 -2.76
N VAL A 130 -10.11 -19.58 -3.77
CA VAL A 130 -10.21 -18.22 -4.31
C VAL A 130 -11.32 -18.15 -5.38
N ILE A 131 -11.68 -16.91 -5.76
CA ILE A 131 -12.47 -16.64 -6.97
C ILE A 131 -11.60 -16.94 -8.18
N THR A 132 -12.22 -17.55 -9.20
CA THR A 132 -11.57 -17.94 -10.46
C THR A 132 -12.27 -17.30 -11.66
N PRO A 133 -11.65 -17.26 -12.86
CA PRO A 133 -12.31 -16.76 -14.06
C PRO A 133 -13.62 -17.46 -14.39
N GLU A 134 -13.77 -18.72 -13.99
CA GLU A 134 -14.98 -19.53 -14.20
C GLU A 134 -16.17 -19.02 -13.39
N ASP A 135 -15.93 -18.38 -12.25
CA ASP A 135 -16.96 -17.77 -11.40
C ASP A 135 -17.50 -16.44 -11.99
N ASP A 136 -16.80 -15.85 -12.98
CA ASP A 136 -17.05 -14.50 -13.55
C ASP A 136 -17.55 -14.54 -15.02
N LEU A 137 -18.02 -15.71 -15.50
CA LEU A 137 -18.41 -15.89 -16.91
C LEU A 137 -19.83 -15.43 -17.23
N THR A 138 -20.74 -15.48 -16.27
CA THR A 138 -22.17 -15.34 -16.54
C THR A 138 -22.76 -14.17 -15.74
N PRO A 139 -23.21 -13.09 -16.41
CA PRO A 139 -23.90 -12.00 -15.74
C PRO A 139 -25.11 -12.52 -14.95
N GLY A 140 -25.16 -12.24 -13.64
CA GLY A 140 -26.26 -12.66 -12.77
C GLY A 140 -26.24 -14.13 -12.32
N ALA A 141 -25.13 -14.86 -12.54
CA ALA A 141 -24.92 -16.14 -11.88
C ALA A 141 -24.71 -15.97 -10.36
N HIS A 142 -24.41 -17.07 -9.67
CA HIS A 142 -24.27 -17.07 -8.21
C HIS A 142 -23.17 -16.09 -7.76
N PRO A 143 -23.50 -15.05 -6.95
CA PRO A 143 -22.48 -14.18 -6.39
C PRO A 143 -21.61 -15.00 -5.43
N VAL A 144 -20.35 -15.19 -5.81
CA VAL A 144 -19.35 -15.88 -4.98
C VAL A 144 -18.66 -14.83 -4.10
N VAL A 145 -18.59 -15.12 -2.81
CA VAL A 145 -17.83 -14.33 -1.82
C VAL A 145 -16.83 -15.28 -1.18
N VAL A 146 -15.58 -14.84 -1.05
CA VAL A 146 -14.47 -15.59 -0.45
C VAL A 146 -13.82 -14.81 0.67
#